data_AF-A0A511FSC7-F1
#
_entry.id   AF-A0A511FSC7-F1
#
_cell.length_a   1.000
_cell.length_b   1.000
_cell.length_c   1.000
_cell.angle_alpha   90.00
_cell.angle_beta   90.00
_cell.angle_gamma   90.00
#
_symmetry.space_group_name_H-M   'P 1'
#
loop_
_entity.id
_entity.type
_entity.pdbx_description
1 polymer ?
#
loop_
_entity_poly.entity_id
_entity_poly.type
_entity_poly.pdbx_seq_one_letter_code
_entity_poly.pdbx_strand_id
1 'polypeptide(L)'
;MVPEPTFRLVTLIAAYTGMRLEEICNLRNEDIQEVDGIPCFLIRPHPEDKWTPKTEAGTRNVPIHSTLLDWGILDFRKDGEKFLFSELKTPQSGPRGTDFGRNFSKFKTTIDLPAAITFHSFRHTVSTRLRNQAGDLRELWIDALLGHEASHKSQGARTYLSGITTENLKQTVETVRCPTFRLRQNL
;
A
#
# COMPACT_ATOMS: atom_id res chain seq x y z
N MET A 1 -14.29 -16.36 -4.53
CA MET A 1 -12.82 -16.44 -4.63
C MET A 1 -12.34 -15.08 -5.13
N VAL A 2 -11.23 -14.55 -4.61
CA VAL A 2 -10.67 -13.29 -5.13
C VAL A 2 -10.04 -13.59 -6.49
N PRO A 3 -10.35 -12.85 -7.57
CA PRO A 3 -9.75 -13.10 -8.88
C PRO A 3 -8.23 -12.95 -8.86
N GLU A 4 -7.53 -13.75 -9.65
CA GLU A 4 -6.06 -13.78 -9.68
C GLU A 4 -5.44 -12.39 -9.96
N PRO A 5 -5.94 -11.59 -10.92
CA PRO A 5 -5.38 -10.25 -11.17
C PRO A 5 -5.50 -9.34 -9.95
N THR A 6 -6.66 -9.35 -9.27
CA THR A 6 -6.89 -8.61 -8.02
C THR A 6 -5.98 -9.11 -6.91
N PHE A 7 -5.82 -10.44 -6.76
CA PHE A 7 -4.91 -11.01 -5.76
C PHE A 7 -3.46 -10.58 -5.98
N ARG A 8 -3.00 -10.62 -7.23
CA ARG A 8 -1.66 -10.22 -7.63
C ARG A 8 -1.43 -8.74 -7.37
N LEU A 9 -2.29 -7.84 -7.85
CA LEU A 9 -2.05 -6.40 -7.72
C LEU A 9 -2.12 -5.90 -6.27
N VAL A 10 -3.06 -6.38 -5.46
CA VAL A 10 -3.09 -6.06 -4.01
C VAL A 10 -1.78 -6.51 -3.33
N THR A 11 -1.27 -7.68 -3.68
CA THR A 11 0.00 -8.20 -3.16
C THR A 11 1.20 -7.36 -3.62
N LEU A 12 1.23 -6.98 -4.91
CA LEU A 12 2.30 -6.14 -5.47
C LEU A 12 2.29 -4.74 -4.84
N ILE A 13 1.13 -4.12 -4.65
CA ILE A 13 1.03 -2.83 -3.96
C ILE A 13 1.67 -2.94 -2.58
N ALA A 14 1.28 -3.92 -1.77
CA ALA A 14 1.87 -4.12 -0.44
C ALA A 14 3.40 -4.33 -0.50
N ALA A 15 3.88 -5.10 -1.48
CA ALA A 15 5.30 -5.41 -1.64
C ALA A 15 6.15 -4.22 -2.09
N TYR A 16 5.59 -3.31 -2.89
CA TYR A 16 6.31 -2.13 -3.40
C TYR A 16 6.12 -0.87 -2.54
N THR A 17 5.02 -0.73 -1.83
CA THR A 17 4.71 0.51 -1.08
C THR A 17 4.66 0.33 0.44
N GLY A 18 4.53 -0.91 0.94
CA GLY A 18 4.35 -1.18 2.36
C GLY A 18 3.00 -0.71 2.93
N MET A 19 2.02 -0.41 2.06
CA MET A 19 0.66 -0.09 2.46
C MET A 19 0.01 -1.24 3.24
N ARG A 20 -0.89 -0.91 4.17
CA ARG A 20 -1.63 -1.90 4.96
C ARG A 20 -2.72 -2.54 4.10
N LEU A 21 -3.06 -3.81 4.35
CA LEU A 21 -4.10 -4.53 3.60
C LEU A 21 -5.40 -3.73 3.51
N GLU A 22 -5.84 -3.20 4.64
CA GLU A 22 -7.10 -2.45 4.72
C GLU A 22 -7.03 -1.12 3.95
N GLU A 23 -5.88 -0.45 3.91
CA GLU A 23 -5.68 0.73 3.07
C GLU A 23 -5.85 0.36 1.59
N ILE A 24 -5.19 -0.71 1.14
CA ILE A 24 -5.23 -1.17 -0.26
C ILE A 24 -6.66 -1.60 -0.65
N CYS A 25 -7.32 -2.41 0.20
CA CYS A 25 -8.66 -2.92 -0.10
C CYS A 25 -9.76 -1.84 -0.07
N ASN A 26 -9.51 -0.70 0.59
CA ASN A 26 -10.44 0.42 0.65
C ASN A 26 -10.06 1.58 -0.29
N LEU A 27 -9.03 1.45 -1.14
CA LEU A 27 -8.77 2.45 -2.18
C LEU A 27 -9.98 2.62 -3.08
N ARG A 28 -10.43 3.87 -3.25
CA ARG A 28 -11.45 4.24 -4.24
C ARG A 28 -10.80 4.64 -5.55
N ASN A 29 -11.61 4.64 -6.61
CA ASN A 29 -11.18 5.19 -7.89
C ASN A 29 -10.76 6.66 -7.77
N GLU A 30 -11.42 7.44 -6.89
CA GLU A 30 -11.07 8.83 -6.61
C GLU A 30 -9.78 9.02 -5.78
N ASP A 31 -9.26 7.96 -5.16
CA ASP A 31 -8.07 8.03 -4.31
C ASP A 31 -6.78 7.85 -5.10
N ILE A 32 -6.86 7.67 -6.42
CA ILE A 32 -5.68 7.75 -7.28
C ILE A 32 -5.70 9.10 -7.98
N GLN A 33 -4.74 9.95 -7.66
CA GLN A 33 -4.63 11.32 -8.19
C GLN A 33 -3.18 11.67 -8.48
N GLU A 34 -2.96 12.66 -9.32
CA GLU A 34 -1.65 13.27 -9.47
C GLU A 34 -1.44 14.34 -8.39
N VAL A 35 -0.31 14.26 -7.69
CA VAL A 35 0.16 15.26 -6.74
C VAL A 35 1.51 15.74 -7.23
N ASP A 36 1.63 17.03 -7.53
CA ASP A 36 2.85 17.62 -8.13
C ASP A 36 3.29 16.91 -9.42
N GLY A 37 2.33 16.43 -10.22
CA GLY A 37 2.59 15.66 -11.45
C GLY A 37 3.02 14.21 -11.23
N ILE A 38 2.93 13.70 -9.99
CA ILE A 38 3.29 12.32 -9.62
C ILE A 38 2.03 11.54 -9.27
N PRO A 39 1.74 10.40 -9.94
CA PRO A 39 0.59 9.58 -9.59
C PRO A 39 0.75 8.99 -8.19
N CYS A 40 -0.28 9.15 -7.35
CA CYS A 40 -0.27 8.76 -5.95
C CYS A 40 -1.55 8.02 -5.56
N PHE A 41 -1.42 7.10 -4.61
CA PHE A 41 -2.53 6.65 -3.76
C PHE A 41 -2.71 7.66 -2.61
N LEU A 42 -3.89 8.25 -2.50
CA LEU A 42 -4.28 9.15 -1.41
C LEU A 42 -4.93 8.32 -0.32
N ILE A 43 -4.23 8.14 0.79
CA ILE A 43 -4.76 7.45 1.97
C ILE A 43 -5.39 8.52 2.85
N ARG A 44 -6.72 8.50 3.01
CA ARG A 44 -7.47 9.55 3.71
C ARG A 44 -8.79 9.03 4.29
N PRO A 45 -9.42 9.74 5.23
CA PRO A 45 -10.73 9.34 5.74
C PRO A 45 -11.82 9.41 4.66
N HIS A 46 -12.75 8.47 4.73
CA HIS A 46 -13.98 8.41 3.93
C HIS A 46 -15.17 8.22 4.89
N PRO A 47 -15.65 9.33 5.48
CA PRO A 47 -16.70 9.29 6.50
C PRO A 47 -18.00 8.63 6.02
N GLU A 48 -18.30 8.72 4.72
CA GLU A 48 -19.47 8.12 4.08
C GLU A 48 -19.48 6.58 4.18
N ASP A 49 -18.29 5.98 4.28
CA ASP A 49 -18.13 4.53 4.48
C ASP A 49 -17.74 4.17 5.92
N LYS A 50 -17.68 5.17 6.82
CA LYS A 50 -17.13 5.02 8.16
C LYS A 50 -15.72 4.43 8.16
N TRP A 51 -14.94 4.73 7.13
CA TRP A 51 -13.57 4.27 7.00
C TRP A 51 -12.59 5.41 7.26
N THR A 52 -11.55 5.13 8.04
CA THR A 52 -10.46 6.07 8.29
C THR A 52 -9.16 5.30 8.48
N PRO A 53 -8.01 5.85 8.05
CA PRO A 53 -6.72 5.27 8.40
C PRO A 53 -6.61 5.12 9.91
N LYS A 54 -6.00 4.02 10.37
CA LYS A 54 -5.94 3.63 11.79
C LYS A 54 -5.29 4.69 12.68
N THR A 55 -4.41 5.52 12.13
CA THR A 55 -3.68 6.56 12.85
C THR A 55 -3.72 7.86 12.04
N GLU A 56 -3.45 8.99 12.72
CA GLU A 56 -3.34 10.30 12.06
C GLU A 56 -2.26 10.29 10.96
N ALA A 57 -1.09 9.72 11.25
CA ALA A 57 -0.01 9.51 10.29
C ALA A 57 -0.38 8.54 9.15
N GLY A 58 -1.51 7.83 9.26
CA GLY A 58 -2.06 7.02 8.18
C GLY A 58 -2.58 7.87 7.01
N THR A 59 -3.01 9.12 7.26
CA THR A 59 -3.45 10.05 6.21
C THR A 59 -2.22 10.59 5.48
N ARG A 60 -2.01 10.19 4.23
CA ARG A 60 -0.79 10.49 3.47
C ARG A 60 -0.95 10.23 1.97
N ASN A 61 -0.05 10.80 1.17
CA ASN A 61 0.12 10.47 -0.23
C ASN A 61 1.21 9.41 -0.39
N VAL A 62 0.93 8.35 -1.14
CA VAL A 62 1.88 7.28 -1.45
C VAL A 62 2.09 7.27 -2.97
N PRO A 63 3.23 7.75 -3.48
CA PRO A 63 3.52 7.67 -4.91
C PRO A 63 3.41 6.23 -5.42
N ILE A 64 2.83 6.08 -6.61
CA ILE A 64 2.67 4.78 -7.25
C ILE A 64 4.01 4.40 -7.87
N HIS A 65 4.58 3.30 -7.40
CA HIS A 65 5.81 2.76 -7.96
C HIS A 65 5.64 2.45 -9.46
N SER A 66 6.63 2.81 -10.27
CA SER A 66 6.75 2.56 -11.72
C SER A 66 6.35 1.14 -12.12
N THR A 67 6.91 0.11 -11.48
CA THR A 67 6.50 -1.28 -11.68
C THR A 67 4.98 -1.51 -11.54
N LEU A 68 4.29 -0.88 -10.59
CA LEU A 68 2.83 -1.03 -10.46
C LEU A 68 2.08 -0.41 -11.64
N LEU A 69 2.57 0.70 -12.18
CA LEU A 69 2.05 1.31 -13.41
C LEU A 69 2.25 0.36 -14.60
N ASP A 70 3.45 -0.22 -14.74
CA ASP A 70 3.75 -1.20 -15.79
C ASP A 70 2.89 -2.47 -15.71
N TRP A 71 2.49 -2.87 -14.49
CA TRP A 71 1.58 -3.98 -14.24
C TRP A 71 0.09 -3.64 -14.44
N GLY A 72 -0.22 -2.43 -14.92
CA GLY A 72 -1.59 -2.04 -15.27
C GLY A 72 -2.47 -1.73 -14.06
N ILE A 73 -1.92 -1.20 -12.96
CA ILE A 73 -2.75 -0.86 -11.78
C ILE A 73 -3.88 0.11 -12.11
N LEU A 74 -3.67 1.00 -13.10
CA LEU A 74 -4.69 1.97 -13.51
C LEU A 74 -5.86 1.30 -14.25
N ASP A 75 -5.67 0.12 -14.84
CA ASP A 75 -6.71 -0.66 -15.54
C ASP A 75 -7.77 -1.22 -14.59
N PHE A 76 -7.48 -1.23 -13.28
CA PHE A 76 -8.47 -1.60 -12.26
C PHE A 76 -9.49 -0.50 -11.99
N ARG A 77 -9.26 0.73 -12.44
CA ARG A 77 -10.29 1.77 -12.38
C ARG A 77 -11.41 1.43 -13.37
N LYS A 78 -12.61 1.25 -12.84
CA LYS A 78 -13.82 0.98 -13.62
C LYS A 78 -14.83 2.10 -13.38
N ASP A 79 -15.33 2.70 -14.46
CA ASP A 79 -16.36 3.74 -14.36
C ASP A 79 -17.61 3.21 -13.65
N GLY A 80 -18.18 4.03 -12.79
CA GLY A 80 -19.35 3.67 -11.98
C GLY A 80 -19.04 2.79 -10.76
N GLU A 81 -17.82 2.23 -10.66
CA GLU A 81 -17.39 1.52 -9.46
C GLU A 81 -16.80 2.48 -8.43
N LYS A 82 -17.08 2.21 -7.16
CA LYS A 82 -16.56 3.01 -6.04
C LYS A 82 -15.11 2.66 -5.72
N PHE A 83 -14.84 1.38 -5.52
CA PHE A 83 -13.54 0.87 -5.10
C PHE A 83 -12.67 0.52 -6.31
N LEU A 84 -11.37 0.77 -6.21
CA LEU A 84 -10.38 0.36 -7.20
C LEU A 84 -10.43 -1.15 -7.45
N PHE A 85 -10.47 -1.93 -6.37
CA PHE A 85 -10.70 -3.37 -6.45
C PHE A 85 -12.16 -3.69 -6.18
N SER A 86 -13.03 -3.36 -7.14
CA SER A 86 -14.50 -3.52 -7.01
C SER A 86 -14.93 -4.97 -6.75
N GLU A 87 -14.15 -5.94 -7.22
CA GLU A 87 -14.39 -7.38 -7.04
C GLU A 87 -14.25 -7.87 -5.60
N LEU A 88 -13.55 -7.11 -4.74
CA LEU A 88 -13.50 -7.43 -3.32
C LEU A 88 -14.88 -7.20 -2.71
N LYS A 89 -15.34 -8.12 -1.88
CA LYS A 89 -16.59 -7.98 -1.15
C LYS A 89 -16.33 -7.34 0.20
N THR A 90 -17.23 -6.44 0.60
CA THR A 90 -17.29 -5.98 1.98
C THR A 90 -18.11 -7.02 2.76
N PRO A 91 -17.54 -7.68 3.78
CA PRO A 91 -18.28 -8.68 4.54
C PRO A 91 -19.39 -8.02 5.38
N GLN A 92 -20.38 -8.80 5.80
CA GLN A 92 -21.43 -8.31 6.72
C GLN A 92 -20.87 -7.89 8.08
N SER A 93 -19.75 -8.47 8.50
CA SER A 93 -19.03 -8.16 9.73
C SER A 93 -17.53 -8.15 9.47
N GLY A 94 -16.85 -7.12 10.00
CA GLY A 94 -15.42 -6.90 9.83
C GLY A 94 -15.05 -5.99 8.65
N PRO A 95 -13.76 -5.65 8.51
CA PRO A 95 -13.30 -4.72 7.49
C PRO A 95 -13.28 -5.34 6.10
N ARG A 96 -13.43 -4.49 5.07
CA ARG A 96 -13.15 -4.84 3.68
C ARG A 96 -11.71 -5.33 3.56
N GLY A 97 -11.50 -6.45 2.87
CA GLY A 97 -10.20 -7.14 2.79
C GLY A 97 -10.03 -8.33 3.76
N THR A 98 -11.00 -8.58 4.66
CA THR A 98 -10.98 -9.78 5.54
C THR A 98 -10.83 -11.07 4.75
N ASP A 99 -11.63 -11.25 3.69
CA ASP A 99 -11.57 -12.45 2.84
C ASP A 99 -10.25 -12.53 2.06
N PHE A 100 -9.69 -11.38 1.66
CA PHE A 100 -8.37 -11.33 1.04
C PHE A 100 -7.30 -11.86 2.00
N GLY A 101 -7.29 -11.37 3.24
CA GLY A 101 -6.33 -11.80 4.25
C GLY A 101 -6.41 -13.31 4.53
N ARG A 102 -7.63 -13.86 4.56
CA ARG A 102 -7.85 -15.32 4.67
C ARG A 102 -7.30 -16.07 3.46
N ASN A 103 -7.55 -15.59 2.24
CA ASN A 103 -7.03 -16.21 1.02
C ASN A 103 -5.51 -16.14 0.96
N PHE A 104 -4.90 -15.01 1.33
CA PHE A 104 -3.45 -14.88 1.45
C PHE A 104 -2.89 -15.87 2.48
N SER A 105 -3.59 -16.05 3.60
CA SER A 105 -3.18 -16.99 4.65
C SER A 105 -3.23 -18.45 4.20
N LYS A 106 -4.10 -18.79 3.25
CA LYS A 106 -4.12 -20.10 2.59
C LYS A 106 -3.07 -20.20 1.49
N PHE A 107 -2.91 -19.16 0.67
CA PHE A 107 -1.92 -19.13 -0.39
C PHE A 107 -0.49 -19.29 0.16
N LYS A 108 -0.15 -18.62 1.25
CA LYS A 108 1.20 -18.72 1.84
C LYS A 108 1.54 -20.14 2.28
N THR A 109 0.55 -20.96 2.67
CA THR A 109 0.79 -22.38 3.01
C THR A 109 1.02 -23.24 1.78
N THR A 110 0.51 -22.85 0.60
CA THR A 110 0.77 -23.61 -0.65
C THR A 110 2.15 -23.34 -1.25
N ILE A 111 2.86 -22.34 -0.73
CA ILE A 111 4.23 -21.98 -1.13
C ILE A 111 5.22 -22.11 0.05
N ASP A 112 4.86 -22.91 1.06
CA ASP A 112 5.71 -23.25 2.21
C ASP A 112 6.23 -22.05 3.03
N LEU A 113 5.50 -20.93 3.05
CA LEU A 113 5.84 -19.81 3.91
C LEU A 113 5.43 -20.06 5.37
N PRO A 114 6.25 -19.66 6.35
CA PRO A 114 5.96 -19.87 7.77
C PRO A 114 4.61 -19.29 8.22
N ALA A 115 4.01 -19.93 9.23
CA ALA A 115 2.76 -19.49 9.84
C ALA A 115 2.81 -18.03 10.34
N ALA A 116 3.98 -17.60 10.85
CA ALA A 116 4.24 -16.24 11.34
C ALA A 116 4.20 -15.16 10.25
N ILE A 117 4.38 -15.54 8.97
CA ILE A 117 4.24 -14.60 7.86
C ILE A 117 2.76 -14.26 7.70
N THR A 118 2.44 -12.98 7.78
CA THR A 118 1.10 -12.44 7.53
C THR A 118 1.16 -11.46 6.38
N PHE A 119 0.02 -10.95 5.93
CA PHE A 119 0.03 -9.88 4.92
C PHE A 119 0.80 -8.65 5.42
N HIS A 120 0.82 -8.39 6.73
CA HIS A 120 1.57 -7.27 7.31
C HIS A 120 3.10 -7.44 7.20
N SER A 121 3.60 -8.66 6.96
CA SER A 121 5.01 -8.92 6.75
C SER A 121 5.58 -8.20 5.51
N PHE A 122 4.75 -7.85 4.51
CA PHE A 122 5.18 -7.01 3.39
C PHE A 122 5.65 -5.64 3.88
N ARG A 123 4.85 -4.98 4.72
CA ARG A 123 5.21 -3.68 5.29
C ARG A 123 6.50 -3.74 6.09
N HIS A 124 6.66 -4.75 6.94
CA HIS A 124 7.91 -4.93 7.68
C HIS A 124 9.09 -5.11 6.73
N THR A 125 8.92 -5.89 5.67
CA THR A 125 9.96 -6.09 4.65
C THR A 125 10.32 -4.78 3.96
N VAL A 126 9.34 -3.99 3.53
CA VAL A 126 9.57 -2.67 2.90
C VAL A 126 10.29 -1.73 3.86
N SER A 127 9.81 -1.62 5.10
CA SER A 127 10.45 -0.80 6.14
C SER A 127 11.90 -1.21 6.38
N THR A 128 12.16 -2.51 6.57
CA THR A 128 13.51 -3.03 6.79
C THR A 128 14.40 -2.78 5.58
N ARG A 129 13.92 -3.00 4.36
CA ARG A 129 14.71 -2.77 3.14
C ARG A 129 15.09 -1.31 2.98
N LEU A 130 14.13 -0.39 3.10
CA LEU A 130 14.40 1.04 2.97
C LEU A 130 15.39 1.53 4.03
N ARG A 131 15.30 1.02 5.26
CA ARG A 131 16.21 1.40 6.36
C ARG A 131 17.61 0.79 6.26
N ASN A 132 17.75 -0.33 5.56
CA ASN A 132 19.04 -0.97 5.29
C ASN A 132 19.64 -0.55 3.94
N GLN A 133 18.95 0.29 3.18
CA GLN A 133 19.49 0.82 1.95
C GLN A 133 20.67 1.75 2.26
N ALA A 134 21.83 1.46 1.69
CA ALA A 134 22.95 2.40 1.70
C ALA A 134 22.57 3.64 0.87
N GLY A 135 22.59 4.84 1.47
CA GLY A 135 22.40 6.10 0.75
C GLY A 135 21.58 7.17 1.45
N ASP A 136 21.08 8.12 0.66
CA ASP A 136 20.51 9.42 1.05
C ASP A 136 19.05 9.38 1.57
N LEU A 137 18.47 8.20 1.76
CA LEU A 137 17.08 8.12 2.23
C LEU A 137 17.01 8.52 3.70
N ARG A 138 16.35 9.65 3.96
CA ARG A 138 16.10 10.12 5.32
C ARG A 138 15.06 9.22 5.98
N GLU A 139 15.30 8.87 7.24
CA GLU A 139 14.34 8.11 8.05
C GLU A 139 12.94 8.74 8.04
N LEU A 140 12.88 10.06 8.09
CA LEU A 140 11.63 10.81 8.04
C LEU A 140 10.83 10.58 6.74
N TRP A 141 11.50 10.37 5.61
CA TRP A 141 10.82 10.07 4.33
C TRP A 141 10.24 8.66 4.33
N ILE A 142 10.96 7.70 4.92
CA ILE A 142 10.51 6.32 5.09
C ILE A 142 9.27 6.28 6.00
N ASP A 143 9.31 7.00 7.11
CA ASP A 143 8.19 7.06 8.05
C ASP A 143 6.98 7.81 7.47
N ALA A 144 7.21 8.87 6.68
CA ALA A 144 6.15 9.53 5.92
C ALA A 144 5.50 8.60 4.90
N LEU A 145 6.29 7.88 4.09
CA LEU A 145 5.79 6.94 3.09
C LEU A 145 4.97 5.81 3.73
N LEU A 146 5.48 5.25 4.83
CA LEU A 146 4.82 4.16 5.53
C LEU A 146 3.65 4.66 6.39
N GLY A 147 3.62 5.91 6.83
CA GLY A 147 2.66 6.39 7.82
C GLY A 147 2.95 5.79 9.20
N HIS A 148 4.23 5.88 9.60
CA HIS A 148 4.63 5.70 11.00
C HIS A 148 4.52 7.05 11.72
N GLU A 149 4.06 7.04 12.96
CA GLU A 149 4.19 8.22 13.80
C GLU A 149 5.67 8.43 14.08
N ALA A 150 6.15 9.67 13.94
CA ALA A 150 7.49 10.01 14.36
C ALA A 150 7.66 9.61 15.84
N SER A 151 8.75 8.91 16.15
CA SER A 151 9.10 8.42 17.48
C SER A 151 9.11 9.52 18.54
N HIS A 152 9.27 10.78 18.13
CA HIS A 152 9.00 11.96 18.95
C HIS A 152 7.61 12.52 18.67
N LYS A 153 6.66 12.25 19.58
CA LYS A 153 5.27 12.76 19.55
C LYS A 153 5.14 14.29 19.73
N SER A 154 6.15 15.08 19.39
CA SER A 154 6.06 16.55 19.44
C SER A 154 5.28 17.05 18.22
N GLN A 155 4.53 18.14 18.39
CA GLN A 155 3.83 18.76 17.25
C GLN A 155 4.79 19.16 16.12
N GLY A 156 6.05 19.49 16.45
CA GLY A 156 7.09 19.78 15.46
C GLY A 156 7.36 18.62 14.51
N ALA A 157 7.39 17.37 15.00
CA ALA A 157 7.63 16.20 14.14
C ALA A 157 6.55 16.00 13.06
N ARG A 158 5.31 16.45 13.33
CA ARG A 158 4.20 16.39 12.36
C ARG A 158 4.36 17.42 11.25
N THR A 159 4.77 18.65 11.61
CA THR A 159 5.06 19.72 10.64
C THR A 159 6.18 19.32 9.67
N TYR A 160 7.18 18.58 10.16
CA TYR A 160 8.27 18.10 9.31
C TYR A 160 7.81 17.02 8.32
N LEU A 161 6.87 16.14 8.72
CA LEU A 161 6.32 15.13 7.80
C LEU A 161 5.48 15.77 6.68
N SER A 162 4.68 16.80 7.00
CA SER A 162 3.89 17.51 5.99
C SER A 162 4.71 18.34 5.01
N GLY A 163 5.96 18.67 5.36
CA GLY A 163 6.88 19.42 4.49
C GLY A 163 7.69 18.55 3.52
N ILE A 164 7.50 17.23 3.53
CA ILE A 164 8.20 16.31 2.62
C ILE A 164 7.52 16.39 1.25
N THR A 165 8.31 16.72 0.22
CA THR A 165 7.82 16.80 -1.15
C THR A 165 7.44 15.42 -1.69
N THR A 166 6.46 15.40 -2.60
CA THR A 166 6.03 14.18 -3.30
C THR A 166 7.19 13.52 -4.07
N GLU A 167 8.14 14.31 -4.60
CA GLU A 167 9.35 13.76 -5.27
C GLU A 167 10.25 12.98 -4.31
N ASN A 168 10.44 13.42 -3.06
CA ASN A 168 11.22 12.66 -2.08
C ASN A 168 10.52 11.34 -1.70
N LEU A 169 9.19 11.35 -1.59
CA LEU A 169 8.41 10.13 -1.38
C LEU A 169 8.50 9.19 -2.58
N LYS A 170 8.51 9.73 -3.80
CA LYS A 170 8.68 8.98 -5.04
C LYS A 170 10.06 8.34 -5.09
N GLN A 171 11.13 9.09 -4.82
CA GLN A 171 12.48 8.53 -4.69
C GLN A 171 12.53 7.39 -3.66
N THR A 172 11.83 7.55 -2.54
CA THR A 172 11.76 6.53 -1.48
C THR A 172 11.02 5.27 -1.95
N VAL A 173 9.85 5.40 -2.59
CA VAL A 173 9.09 4.22 -3.05
C VAL A 173 9.81 3.51 -4.20
N GLU A 174 10.38 4.27 -5.14
CA GLU A 174 11.16 3.76 -6.29
C GLU A 174 12.46 3.09 -5.88
N THR A 175 12.83 3.17 -4.61
CA THR A 175 13.96 2.43 -4.06
C THR A 175 13.60 0.97 -3.74
N VAL A 176 12.32 0.68 -3.51
CA VAL A 176 11.87 -0.66 -3.16
C VAL A 176 12.05 -1.59 -4.36
N ARG A 177 12.99 -2.53 -4.24
CA ARG A 177 13.18 -3.62 -5.20
C ARG A 177 12.59 -4.90 -4.63
N CYS A 178 11.72 -5.54 -5.40
CA CYS A 178 11.31 -6.92 -5.14
C CYS A 178 12.15 -7.85 -6.04
N PRO A 179 12.74 -8.94 -5.49
CA PRO A 179 13.40 -9.92 -6.34
C PRO A 179 12.41 -10.39 -7.42
N THR A 180 12.88 -10.41 -8.66
CA THR A 180 12.07 -10.51 -9.88
C THR A 180 10.95 -11.53 -9.70
N PHE A 181 9.74 -11.00 -9.52
CA PHE A 181 8.55 -11.79 -9.27
C PHE A 181 8.15 -12.41 -10.62
N ARG A 182 8.69 -13.61 -10.95
CA ARG A 182 8.13 -14.43 -12.03
C ARG A 182 6.84 -15.09 -11.53
N LEU A 183 5.81 -14.30 -11.23
CA LEU A 183 4.45 -14.84 -11.32
C LEU A 183 4.24 -15.10 -12.81
N ARG A 184 4.28 -16.37 -13.21
CA ARG A 184 3.97 -16.78 -14.58
C ARG A 184 2.66 -16.10 -14.98
N GLN A 185 2.64 -15.43 -16.13
CA GLN A 185 1.45 -14.78 -16.70
C GLN A 185 0.29 -15.73 -17.03
N ASN A 186 0.37 -17.02 -16.64
CA ASN A 186 -0.58 -18.06 -16.98
C ASN A 186 -1.00 -18.85 -15.73
N LEU A 187 -1.88 -18.27 -14.93
CA LEU A 187 -2.80 -19.02 -14.06
C LEU A 187 -4.24 -18.59 -14.38
#